data_AF-A0A7R9K2Y5-F1
#
_entry.id   AF-A0A7R9K2Y5-F1
#
_cell.length_a   1.000
_cell.length_b   1.000
_cell.length_c   1.000
_cell.angle_alpha   90.00
_cell.angle_beta   90.00
_cell.angle_gamma   90.00
#
_symmetry.space_group_name_H-M   'P 1'
#
loop_
_entity.id
_entity.type
_entity.pdbx_description
1 polymer ?
#
loop_
_entity_poly.entity_id
_entity_poly.type
_entity_poly.pdbx_seq_one_letter_code
_entity_poly.pdbx_strand_id
1 'polypeptide(L)'
;METIHHQFLEKIQAAAHNLLAKLEASIPDGDFRDVSIYTGSSGIALLYTLIGIRQKNSKYLNEATALLDKAFKRLKLRDVTYLCGGTGPLSLGAVIYHNSGCTSRAQELVDRVVSLVPEVSNLKSDLPDEILYGRAGYLYNLLYLNKHIGPNTVSPDHIKQVVAALLQSGQQLARREKRSVPLMYMWHGKYYIGGAHGISGILYMLLLVTSAILQSGCNLAHQEKIKVPLMYRWYGEYYVGAAHGITGILYTLLLAKNYLSQTELDTLLRPTIDYLQGIRYPSKNFPSSLNSDSDRLVHWCHGAPGAVYLFTEAYKVFGDDQYMQTALDCGEVVWKRGLLAKGYSICHGVSGNAYTFLHLYQVTGDLKHLHRACQFADWCFTYGKHQTQIPDRPLSLFEGIAGVIYFLFDIQEPNKAQFPGYSL
;
A
#
# COMPACT_ATOMS: atom_id res chain seq x y z
N MET A 1 6.23 26.26 16.93
CA MET A 1 5.75 25.19 16.02
C MET A 1 4.55 25.77 15.32
N GLU A 2 4.64 26.02 14.02
CA GLU A 2 3.54 26.62 13.26
C GLU A 2 2.49 25.53 13.00
N THR A 3 1.28 25.76 13.51
CA THR A 3 0.20 24.78 13.58
C THR A 3 -0.97 25.22 12.70
N ILE A 4 -1.84 24.27 12.38
CA ILE A 4 -3.15 24.56 11.77
C ILE A 4 -3.87 25.63 12.62
N HIS A 5 -4.40 26.67 11.96
CA HIS A 5 -5.09 27.76 12.64
C HIS A 5 -6.28 27.23 13.46
N HIS A 6 -6.44 27.71 14.70
CA HIS A 6 -7.41 27.18 15.67
C HIS A 6 -8.84 27.06 15.11
N GLN A 7 -9.35 28.11 14.47
CA GLN A 7 -10.70 28.09 13.87
C GLN A 7 -10.88 27.03 12.78
N PHE A 8 -9.81 26.69 12.05
CA PHE A 8 -9.87 25.60 11.06
C PHE A 8 -9.78 24.24 11.73
N LEU A 9 -8.99 24.12 12.80
CA LEU A 9 -8.92 22.91 13.62
C LEU A 9 -10.28 22.54 14.21
N GLU A 10 -11.05 23.51 14.70
CA GLU A 10 -12.42 23.30 15.18
C GLU A 10 -13.35 22.73 14.08
N LYS A 11 -13.21 23.20 12.83
CA LYS A 11 -13.97 22.66 11.70
C LYS A 11 -13.59 21.22 11.37
N ILE A 12 -12.28 20.92 11.39
CA ILE A 12 -11.78 19.55 11.21
C ILE A 12 -12.37 18.63 12.27
N GLN A 13 -12.32 19.05 13.54
CA GLN A 13 -12.85 18.28 14.66
C GLN A 13 -14.36 18.07 14.53
N ALA A 14 -15.13 19.11 14.21
CA ALA A 14 -16.57 18.98 14.01
C ALA A 14 -16.90 17.99 12.87
N ALA A 15 -16.21 18.10 11.73
CA ALA A 15 -16.40 17.19 10.61
C ALA A 15 -16.02 15.74 10.97
N ALA A 16 -14.89 15.53 11.65
CA ALA A 16 -14.44 14.21 12.08
C ALA A 16 -15.46 13.51 12.98
N HIS A 17 -15.96 14.21 14.02
CA HIS A 17 -16.94 13.64 14.94
C HIS A 17 -18.31 13.41 14.29
N ASN A 18 -18.74 14.30 13.38
CA ASN A 18 -19.99 14.12 12.65
C ASN A 18 -19.95 12.88 11.73
N LEU A 19 -18.83 12.65 11.03
CA LEU A 19 -18.65 11.46 10.21
C LEU A 19 -18.49 10.20 11.07
N LEU A 20 -17.79 10.29 12.20
CA LEU A 20 -17.66 9.19 13.16
C LEU A 20 -19.01 8.73 13.69
N ALA A 21 -19.90 9.65 14.09
CA ALA A 21 -21.25 9.32 14.54
C ALA A 21 -22.06 8.61 13.44
N LYS A 22 -21.90 9.03 12.17
CA LYS A 22 -22.54 8.35 11.02
C LYS A 22 -21.99 6.93 10.81
N LEU A 23 -20.68 6.75 10.93
CA LEU A 23 -20.05 5.43 10.85
C LEU A 23 -20.60 4.53 11.96
N GLU A 24 -20.54 4.97 13.22
CA GLU A 24 -20.98 4.22 14.40
C GLU A 24 -22.45 3.80 14.29
N ALA A 25 -23.33 4.69 13.82
CA ALA A 25 -24.74 4.36 13.58
C ALA A 25 -24.96 3.30 12.49
N SER A 26 -24.02 3.15 11.55
CA SER A 26 -24.11 2.21 10.43
C SER A 26 -23.42 0.87 10.71
N ILE A 27 -22.61 0.76 11.76
CA ILE A 27 -21.91 -0.47 12.13
C ILE A 27 -22.87 -1.65 12.36
N PRO A 28 -24.00 -1.53 13.07
CA PRO A 28 -24.90 -2.66 13.29
C PRO A 28 -25.36 -3.38 12.01
N ASP A 29 -25.47 -2.64 10.90
CA ASP A 29 -25.92 -3.15 9.60
C ASP A 29 -24.76 -3.53 8.64
N GLY A 30 -23.50 -3.41 9.10
CA GLY A 30 -22.30 -3.64 8.29
C GLY A 30 -21.93 -5.11 8.06
N ASP A 31 -21.45 -5.44 6.86
CA ASP A 31 -20.88 -6.77 6.55
C ASP A 31 -19.45 -6.91 7.07
N PHE A 32 -19.29 -7.47 8.27
CA PHE A 32 -18.00 -7.77 8.90
C PHE A 32 -17.57 -9.24 8.78
N ARG A 33 -17.89 -9.88 7.65
CA ARG A 33 -17.26 -11.17 7.30
C ARG A 33 -15.80 -10.99 6.92
N ASP A 34 -15.47 -9.86 6.30
CA ASP A 34 -14.10 -9.44 6.08
C ASP A 34 -13.49 -8.88 7.37
N VAL A 35 -12.33 -9.42 7.73
CA VAL A 35 -11.57 -9.09 8.95
C VAL A 35 -10.28 -8.35 8.63
N SER A 36 -10.01 -8.04 7.37
CA SER A 36 -8.83 -7.30 6.92
C SER A 36 -8.78 -5.87 7.46
N ILE A 37 -7.60 -5.25 7.42
CA ILE A 37 -7.45 -3.81 7.71
C ILE A 37 -7.98 -2.97 6.54
N TYR A 38 -7.83 -3.47 5.30
CA TYR A 38 -8.19 -2.75 4.09
C TYR A 38 -9.69 -2.49 4.02
N THR A 39 -10.51 -3.56 4.04
CA THR A 39 -11.96 -3.48 3.85
C THR A 39 -12.80 -4.02 5.01
N GLY A 40 -12.16 -4.65 5.99
CA GLY A 40 -12.82 -5.36 7.07
C GLY A 40 -12.93 -4.62 8.40
N SER A 41 -13.39 -5.36 9.41
CA SER A 41 -13.59 -4.84 10.77
C SER A 41 -12.30 -4.34 11.44
N SER A 42 -11.14 -4.90 11.07
CA SER A 42 -9.85 -4.50 11.65
C SER A 42 -9.40 -3.13 11.16
N GLY A 43 -9.91 -2.66 10.01
CA GLY A 43 -9.71 -1.29 9.56
C GLY A 43 -10.42 -0.26 10.45
N ILE A 44 -11.61 -0.62 10.94
CA ILE A 44 -12.33 0.19 11.94
C ILE A 44 -11.62 0.12 13.29
N ALA A 45 -11.10 -1.05 13.68
CA ALA A 45 -10.27 -1.16 14.88
C ALA A 45 -9.02 -0.25 14.80
N LEU A 46 -8.39 -0.14 13.63
CA LEU A 46 -7.26 0.77 13.41
C LEU A 46 -7.68 2.24 13.56
N LEU A 47 -8.86 2.61 13.04
CA LEU A 47 -9.44 3.94 13.24
C LEU A 47 -9.68 4.24 14.73
N TYR A 48 -10.34 3.34 15.46
CA TYR A 48 -10.56 3.52 16.89
C TYR A 48 -9.26 3.56 17.68
N THR A 49 -8.24 2.81 17.27
CA THR A 49 -6.91 2.89 17.88
C THR A 49 -6.32 4.29 17.72
N LEU A 50 -6.37 4.87 16.52
CA LEU A 50 -5.94 6.24 16.27
C LEU A 50 -6.69 7.22 17.19
N ILE A 51 -8.03 7.18 17.20
CA ILE A 51 -8.85 8.10 18.00
C ILE A 51 -8.52 7.95 19.49
N GLY A 52 -8.46 6.70 19.98
CA GLY A 52 -8.15 6.39 21.38
C GLY A 52 -6.79 6.92 21.82
N ILE A 53 -5.76 6.83 20.97
CA ILE A 53 -4.44 7.38 21.24
C ILE A 53 -4.46 8.92 21.23
N ARG A 54 -5.00 9.52 20.16
CA ARG A 54 -5.01 10.99 19.97
C ARG A 54 -5.79 11.71 21.07
N GLN A 55 -6.91 11.12 21.49
CA GLN A 55 -7.79 11.70 22.52
C GLN A 55 -7.52 11.17 23.92
N LYS A 56 -6.57 10.22 24.09
CA LYS A 56 -6.34 9.51 25.36
C LYS A 56 -7.63 8.89 25.93
N ASN A 57 -8.44 8.29 25.05
CA ASN A 57 -9.75 7.77 25.38
C ASN A 57 -9.78 6.23 25.32
N SER A 58 -9.84 5.60 26.49
CA SER A 58 -9.83 4.13 26.62
C SER A 58 -11.06 3.46 26.04
N LYS A 59 -12.20 4.17 25.89
CA LYS A 59 -13.40 3.62 25.24
C LYS A 59 -13.08 3.14 23.83
N TYR A 60 -12.41 3.95 23.03
CA TYR A 60 -12.06 3.60 21.65
C TYR A 60 -11.02 2.47 21.58
N LEU A 61 -10.07 2.42 22.52
CA LEU A 61 -9.13 1.30 22.62
C LEU A 61 -9.85 -0.01 22.96
N ASN A 62 -10.81 0.02 23.87
CA ASN A 62 -11.63 -1.15 24.23
C ASN A 62 -12.47 -1.61 23.02
N GLU A 63 -13.12 -0.71 22.31
CA GLU A 63 -13.86 -1.01 21.07
C GLU A 63 -12.95 -1.63 19.99
N ALA A 64 -11.74 -1.08 19.81
CA ALA A 64 -10.74 -1.62 18.89
C ALA A 64 -10.37 -3.06 19.25
N THR A 65 -10.06 -3.33 20.52
CA THR A 65 -9.73 -4.70 20.98
C THR A 65 -10.91 -5.66 20.84
N ALA A 66 -12.14 -5.22 21.11
CA ALA A 66 -13.33 -6.05 20.95
C ALA A 66 -13.58 -6.46 19.49
N LEU A 67 -13.32 -5.55 18.54
CA LEU A 67 -13.36 -5.87 17.10
C LEU A 67 -12.26 -6.86 16.71
N LEU A 68 -11.05 -6.69 17.23
CA LEU A 68 -9.91 -7.59 16.95
C LEU A 68 -10.10 -8.98 17.54
N ASP A 69 -10.61 -9.11 18.76
CA ASP A 69 -10.89 -10.41 19.38
C ASP A 69 -11.95 -11.21 18.61
N LYS A 70 -12.92 -10.52 18.00
CA LYS A 70 -13.87 -11.15 17.07
C LYS A 70 -13.18 -11.54 15.75
N ALA A 71 -12.31 -10.68 15.23
CA ALA A 71 -11.54 -10.95 14.01
C ALA A 71 -10.63 -12.17 14.17
N PHE A 72 -9.92 -12.31 15.29
CA PHE A 72 -8.99 -13.42 15.60
C PHE A 72 -9.62 -14.80 15.45
N LYS A 73 -10.92 -14.93 15.79
CA LYS A 73 -11.68 -16.18 15.69
C LYS A 73 -12.01 -16.59 14.24
N ARG A 74 -11.85 -15.67 13.29
CA ARG A 74 -12.21 -15.84 11.86
C ARG A 74 -11.01 -15.74 10.93
N LEU A 75 -9.82 -15.45 11.45
CA LEU A 75 -8.62 -15.23 10.64
C LEU A 75 -8.28 -16.46 9.80
N LYS A 76 -7.93 -16.20 8.54
CA LYS A 76 -7.27 -17.17 7.67
C LYS A 76 -5.84 -16.70 7.49
N LEU A 77 -4.86 -17.54 7.85
CA LEU A 77 -3.44 -17.19 7.74
C LEU A 77 -2.83 -17.52 6.38
N ARG A 78 -3.64 -17.93 5.39
CA ARG A 78 -3.21 -18.07 4.00
C ARG A 78 -2.85 -16.72 3.36
N ASP A 79 -3.52 -15.66 3.80
CA ASP A 79 -3.33 -14.29 3.33
C ASP A 79 -2.46 -13.60 4.38
N VAL A 80 -1.24 -13.19 4.01
CA VAL A 80 -0.16 -12.90 4.97
C VAL A 80 0.18 -11.42 5.14
N THR A 81 -0.58 -10.50 4.56
CA THR A 81 -0.22 -9.07 4.57
C THR A 81 -0.91 -8.26 5.65
N TYR A 82 -0.38 -7.07 5.92
CA TYR A 82 -0.95 -6.15 6.91
C TYR A 82 -2.32 -5.64 6.47
N LEU A 83 -2.48 -5.31 5.19
CA LEU A 83 -3.70 -4.68 4.69
C LEU A 83 -4.81 -5.70 4.43
N CYS A 84 -4.53 -6.75 3.67
CA CYS A 84 -5.56 -7.69 3.21
C CYS A 84 -5.49 -9.06 3.88
N GLY A 85 -4.41 -9.37 4.61
CA GLY A 85 -4.18 -10.66 5.24
C GLY A 85 -4.57 -10.75 6.71
N GLY A 86 -4.40 -11.94 7.26
CA GLY A 86 -4.66 -12.24 8.67
C GLY A 86 -3.55 -11.77 9.62
N THR A 87 -2.37 -11.42 9.12
CA THR A 87 -1.26 -10.90 9.95
C THR A 87 -1.47 -9.44 10.36
N GLY A 88 -2.16 -8.63 9.55
CA GLY A 88 -2.50 -7.24 9.90
C GLY A 88 -3.25 -7.10 11.22
N PRO A 89 -4.40 -7.78 11.40
CA PRO A 89 -5.13 -7.79 12.65
C PRO A 89 -4.28 -8.27 13.83
N LEU A 90 -3.43 -9.29 13.64
CA LEU A 90 -2.52 -9.78 14.67
C LEU A 90 -1.50 -8.71 15.07
N SER A 91 -0.86 -8.07 14.10
CA SER A 91 0.13 -7.01 14.32
C SER A 91 -0.48 -5.79 15.01
N LEU A 92 -1.67 -5.37 14.59
CA LEU A 92 -2.41 -4.28 15.24
C LEU A 92 -2.76 -4.65 16.69
N GLY A 93 -3.29 -5.85 16.91
CA GLY A 93 -3.60 -6.34 18.25
C GLY A 93 -2.36 -6.39 19.14
N ALA A 94 -1.24 -6.91 18.64
CA ALA A 94 0.01 -6.99 19.37
C ALA A 94 0.46 -5.62 19.90
N VAL A 95 0.40 -4.59 19.04
CA VAL A 95 0.74 -3.22 19.43
C VAL A 95 -0.21 -2.68 20.49
N ILE A 96 -1.53 -2.88 20.34
CA ILE A 96 -2.51 -2.39 21.32
C ILE A 96 -2.32 -3.08 22.67
N TYR A 97 -2.20 -4.41 22.70
CA TYR A 97 -1.99 -5.16 23.95
C TYR A 97 -0.66 -4.80 24.60
N HIS A 98 0.41 -4.60 23.82
CA HIS A 98 1.70 -4.15 24.35
C HIS A 98 1.54 -2.80 25.05
N ASN A 99 0.92 -1.83 24.38
CA ASN A 99 0.71 -0.48 24.92
C ASN A 99 -0.24 -0.44 26.12
N SER A 100 -1.11 -1.46 26.27
CA SER A 100 -1.97 -1.63 27.45
C SER A 100 -1.32 -2.44 28.58
N GLY A 101 -0.05 -2.85 28.44
CA GLY A 101 0.67 -3.63 29.45
C GLY A 101 0.40 -5.14 29.42
N CYS A 102 -0.42 -5.63 28.48
CA CYS A 102 -0.70 -7.05 28.28
C CYS A 102 0.39 -7.73 27.43
N THR A 103 1.63 -7.71 27.92
CA THR A 103 2.83 -8.13 27.16
C THR A 103 2.81 -9.59 26.72
N SER A 104 2.27 -10.51 27.54
CA SER A 104 2.15 -11.93 27.18
C SER A 104 1.25 -12.16 25.96
N ARG A 105 0.09 -11.49 25.95
CA ARG A 105 -0.85 -11.54 24.82
C ARG A 105 -0.25 -10.89 23.57
N ALA A 106 0.47 -9.77 23.74
CA ALA A 106 1.18 -9.14 22.65
C ALA A 106 2.21 -10.09 22.03
N GLN A 107 3.02 -10.77 22.86
CA GLN A 107 4.03 -11.71 22.39
C GLN A 107 3.41 -12.91 21.66
N GLU A 108 2.31 -13.48 22.16
CA GLU A 108 1.59 -14.56 21.48
C GLU A 108 1.17 -14.17 20.05
N LEU A 109 0.68 -12.94 19.86
CA LEU A 109 0.29 -12.44 18.54
C LEU A 109 1.51 -12.19 17.64
N VAL A 110 2.62 -11.69 18.19
CA VAL A 110 3.90 -11.55 17.47
C VAL A 110 4.39 -12.92 17.00
N ASP A 111 4.39 -13.93 17.86
CA ASP A 111 4.87 -15.28 17.54
C ASP A 111 4.05 -15.92 16.40
N ARG A 112 2.73 -15.66 16.38
CA ARG A 112 1.85 -16.08 15.28
C ARG A 112 2.13 -15.39 13.96
N VAL A 113 2.60 -14.14 13.97
CA VAL A 113 3.04 -13.45 12.75
C VAL A 113 4.38 -14.03 12.30
N VAL A 114 5.35 -14.18 13.20
CA VAL A 114 6.71 -14.65 12.92
C VAL A 114 6.75 -16.12 12.45
N SER A 115 5.82 -16.97 12.91
CA SER A 115 5.76 -18.37 12.49
C SER A 115 5.53 -18.58 10.99
N LEU A 116 5.07 -17.54 10.27
CA LEU A 116 4.84 -17.57 8.82
C LEU A 116 6.08 -17.24 7.98
N VAL A 117 7.20 -16.81 8.59
CA VAL A 117 8.44 -16.46 7.85
C VAL A 117 8.90 -17.58 6.90
N PRO A 118 8.90 -18.88 7.29
CA PRO A 118 9.34 -19.96 6.39
C PRO A 118 8.45 -20.10 5.15
N GLU A 119 7.13 -19.91 5.29
CA GLU A 119 6.18 -19.98 4.17
C GLU A 119 6.33 -18.78 3.24
N VAL A 120 6.44 -17.58 3.81
CA VAL A 120 6.61 -16.34 3.05
C VAL A 120 7.94 -16.31 2.29
N SER A 121 9.01 -16.84 2.90
CA SER A 121 10.35 -16.85 2.31
C SER A 121 10.55 -17.99 1.30
N ASN A 122 9.57 -18.88 1.14
CA ASN A 122 9.63 -19.96 0.16
C ASN A 122 9.47 -19.41 -1.27
N LEU A 123 10.53 -19.45 -2.06
CA LEU A 123 10.51 -18.99 -3.47
C LEU A 123 9.70 -19.89 -4.42
N LYS A 124 9.29 -21.08 -3.97
CA LYS A 124 8.44 -21.99 -4.75
C LYS A 124 6.95 -21.71 -4.53
N SER A 125 6.57 -20.86 -3.58
CA SER A 125 5.17 -20.49 -3.37
C SER A 125 4.67 -19.57 -4.49
N ASP A 126 3.36 -19.55 -4.68
CA ASP A 126 2.66 -18.63 -5.59
C ASP A 126 2.40 -17.24 -4.98
N LEU A 127 2.96 -16.99 -3.78
CA LEU A 127 2.84 -15.72 -3.10
C LEU A 127 3.46 -14.59 -3.94
N PRO A 128 2.71 -13.50 -4.22
CA PRO A 128 3.26 -12.35 -4.94
C PRO A 128 4.23 -11.56 -4.05
N ASP A 129 4.81 -10.49 -4.59
CA ASP A 129 5.78 -9.66 -3.87
C ASP A 129 5.25 -8.28 -3.45
N GLU A 130 4.07 -7.88 -3.93
CA GLU A 130 3.50 -6.54 -3.70
C GLU A 130 2.89 -6.33 -2.31
N ILE A 131 2.35 -5.12 -2.04
CA ILE A 131 1.98 -4.68 -0.69
C ILE A 131 0.67 -5.29 -0.20
N LEU A 132 -0.31 -5.49 -1.08
CA LEU A 132 -1.64 -5.93 -0.63
C LEU A 132 -1.71 -7.41 -0.33
N TYR A 133 -0.96 -8.26 -1.03
CA TYR A 133 -1.04 -9.73 -0.94
C TYR A 133 0.32 -10.43 -0.88
N GLY A 134 1.44 -9.71 -1.01
CA GLY A 134 2.75 -10.30 -1.18
C GLY A 134 3.77 -10.12 -0.05
N ARG A 135 5.01 -10.53 -0.35
CA ARG A 135 6.16 -10.47 0.57
C ARG A 135 6.43 -9.07 1.10
N ALA A 136 6.26 -8.01 0.30
CA ALA A 136 6.41 -6.63 0.79
C ALA A 136 5.37 -6.29 1.86
N GLY A 137 4.11 -6.70 1.66
CA GLY A 137 3.05 -6.52 2.66
C GLY A 137 3.29 -7.29 3.96
N TYR A 138 3.92 -8.46 3.89
CA TYR A 138 4.36 -9.19 5.09
C TYR A 138 5.58 -8.55 5.76
N LEU A 139 6.58 -8.11 4.97
CA LEU A 139 7.74 -7.39 5.48
C LEU A 139 7.33 -6.12 6.25
N TYR A 140 6.32 -5.39 5.74
CA TYR A 140 5.73 -4.27 6.46
C TYR A 140 5.23 -4.66 7.87
N ASN A 141 4.60 -5.84 8.06
CA ASN A 141 4.18 -6.28 9.40
C ASN A 141 5.37 -6.39 10.36
N LEU A 142 6.46 -7.02 9.91
CA LEU A 142 7.64 -7.25 10.76
C LEU A 142 8.26 -5.93 11.19
N LEU A 143 8.37 -4.99 10.25
CA LEU A 143 8.87 -3.64 10.52
C LEU A 143 7.91 -2.83 11.40
N TYR A 144 6.60 -2.96 11.19
CA TYR A 144 5.56 -2.35 12.02
C TYR A 144 5.66 -2.80 13.48
N LEU A 145 5.81 -4.11 13.71
CA LEU A 145 6.00 -4.66 15.06
C LEU A 145 7.27 -4.10 15.72
N ASN A 146 8.40 -4.09 15.01
CA ASN A 146 9.65 -3.52 15.52
C ASN A 146 9.56 -2.02 15.82
N LYS A 147 8.80 -1.27 15.01
CA LYS A 147 8.63 0.16 15.21
C LYS A 147 7.77 0.47 16.44
N HIS A 148 6.68 -0.25 16.62
CA HIS A 148 5.64 0.11 17.60
C HIS A 148 5.71 -0.64 18.93
N ILE A 149 6.38 -1.80 18.98
CA ILE A 149 6.60 -2.55 20.24
C ILE A 149 8.03 -2.31 20.74
N GLY A 150 9.02 -2.45 19.85
CA GLY A 150 10.40 -2.14 20.19
C GLY A 150 11.41 -2.75 19.21
N PRO A 151 12.64 -2.20 19.17
CA PRO A 151 13.70 -2.76 18.35
C PRO A 151 13.96 -4.22 18.78
N ASN A 152 13.98 -5.13 17.80
CA ASN A 152 14.15 -6.58 17.97
C ASN A 152 12.93 -7.37 18.49
N THR A 153 11.72 -6.81 18.51
CA THR A 153 10.48 -7.60 18.68
C THR A 153 10.42 -8.76 17.68
N VAL A 154 10.81 -8.51 16.44
CA VAL A 154 11.12 -9.49 15.41
C VAL A 154 12.63 -9.48 15.18
N SER A 155 13.23 -10.67 15.21
CA SER A 155 14.68 -10.81 15.04
C SER A 155 15.15 -10.30 13.67
N PRO A 156 16.37 -9.71 13.60
CA PRO A 156 16.98 -9.32 12.33
C PRO A 156 17.05 -10.44 11.29
N ASP A 157 17.23 -11.69 11.71
CA ASP A 157 17.36 -12.83 10.80
C ASP A 157 16.06 -13.16 10.08
N HIS A 158 14.92 -13.06 10.77
CA HIS A 158 13.61 -13.23 10.13
C HIS A 158 13.35 -12.14 9.08
N ILE A 159 13.74 -10.89 9.36
CA ILE A 159 13.57 -9.79 8.42
C ILE A 159 14.48 -9.99 7.19
N LYS A 160 15.75 -10.35 7.41
CA LYS A 160 16.70 -10.66 6.33
C LYS A 160 16.23 -11.80 5.43
N GLN A 161 15.60 -12.83 5.99
CA GLN A 161 15.04 -13.94 5.20
C GLN A 161 13.97 -13.45 4.21
N VAL A 162 13.03 -12.63 4.67
CA VAL A 162 11.97 -12.08 3.81
C VAL A 162 12.55 -11.10 2.78
N VAL A 163 13.49 -10.23 3.16
CA VAL A 163 14.20 -9.31 2.25
C VAL A 163 14.93 -10.08 1.15
N ALA A 164 15.69 -11.12 1.52
CA ALA A 164 16.42 -11.95 0.56
C ALA A 164 15.47 -12.65 -0.41
N ALA A 165 14.35 -13.19 0.06
CA ALA A 165 13.35 -13.81 -0.80
C ALA A 165 12.75 -12.80 -1.80
N LEU A 166 12.48 -11.58 -1.35
CA LEU A 166 11.90 -10.51 -2.18
C LEU A 166 12.88 -10.01 -3.27
N LEU A 167 14.17 -9.91 -2.95
CA LEU A 167 15.21 -9.59 -3.93
C LEU A 167 15.42 -10.74 -4.93
N GLN A 168 15.52 -11.98 -4.44
CA GLN A 168 15.74 -13.15 -5.27
C GLN A 168 14.58 -13.39 -6.24
N SER A 169 13.33 -13.24 -5.78
CA SER A 169 12.14 -13.30 -6.63
C SER A 169 12.22 -12.24 -7.76
N GLY A 170 12.52 -10.99 -7.40
CA GLY A 170 12.62 -9.89 -8.36
C GLY A 170 13.70 -10.08 -9.41
N GLN A 171 14.88 -10.55 -9.01
CA GLN A 171 15.99 -10.86 -9.91
C GLN A 171 15.67 -12.04 -10.83
N GLN A 172 15.02 -13.09 -10.31
CA GLN A 172 14.61 -14.25 -11.12
C GLN A 172 13.62 -13.83 -12.20
N LEU A 173 12.65 -12.99 -11.87
CA LEU A 173 11.69 -12.49 -12.86
C LEU A 173 12.37 -11.59 -13.88
N ALA A 174 13.23 -10.66 -13.47
CA ALA A 174 13.96 -9.78 -14.40
C ALA A 174 14.78 -10.57 -15.43
N ARG A 175 15.50 -11.61 -14.98
CA ARG A 175 16.27 -12.52 -15.85
C ARG A 175 15.37 -13.32 -16.79
N ARG A 176 14.27 -13.88 -16.28
CA ARG A 176 13.31 -14.66 -17.09
C ARG A 176 12.70 -13.82 -18.20
N GLU A 177 12.35 -12.57 -17.90
CA GLU A 177 11.75 -11.63 -18.84
C GLU A 177 12.80 -10.85 -19.66
N LYS A 178 14.09 -11.18 -19.53
CA LYS A 178 15.23 -10.55 -20.22
C LYS A 178 15.22 -9.02 -20.14
N ARG A 179 14.87 -8.48 -18.96
CA ARG A 179 14.81 -7.03 -18.74
C ARG A 179 16.19 -6.48 -18.40
N SER A 180 16.46 -5.25 -18.83
CA SER A 180 17.68 -4.51 -18.48
C SER A 180 17.67 -4.00 -17.04
N VAL A 181 16.49 -3.87 -16.44
CA VAL A 181 16.34 -3.50 -15.03
C VAL A 181 16.65 -4.69 -14.11
N PRO A 182 17.34 -4.48 -12.97
CA PRO A 182 17.81 -5.57 -12.13
C PRO A 182 16.70 -6.24 -11.29
N LEU A 183 15.60 -5.53 -11.02
CA LEU A 183 14.43 -6.05 -10.32
C LEU A 183 13.16 -5.88 -11.15
N MET A 184 12.32 -6.91 -11.15
CA MET A 184 11.03 -6.91 -11.84
C MET A 184 10.00 -7.71 -11.04
N TYR A 185 8.74 -7.27 -11.03
CA TYR A 185 7.67 -7.92 -10.26
C TYR A 185 6.38 -8.00 -11.09
N MET A 186 5.57 -9.04 -10.82
CA MET A 186 4.31 -9.30 -11.51
C MET A 186 3.25 -9.75 -10.49
N TRP A 187 2.00 -9.41 -10.75
CA TRP A 187 0.86 -9.85 -9.96
C TRP A 187 -0.22 -10.44 -10.89
N HIS A 188 -0.80 -11.58 -10.49
CA HIS A 188 -1.80 -12.40 -11.21
C HIS A 188 -1.45 -12.87 -12.63
N GLY A 189 -0.81 -14.03 -12.76
CA GLY A 189 -0.59 -14.73 -14.05
C GLY A 189 -1.83 -15.30 -14.77
N LYS A 190 -3.01 -14.62 -14.78
CA LYS A 190 -4.38 -14.99 -15.33
C LYS A 190 -5.14 -16.12 -14.58
N TYR A 191 -6.49 -16.34 -14.56
CA TYR A 191 -7.76 -15.84 -15.17
C TYR A 191 -8.88 -15.77 -14.09
N TYR A 192 -9.89 -14.89 -14.23
CA TYR A 192 -11.13 -14.94 -13.43
C TYR A 192 -12.09 -16.02 -13.98
N ILE A 193 -12.36 -17.06 -13.19
CA ILE A 193 -13.47 -17.99 -13.44
C ILE A 193 -14.73 -17.42 -12.79
N GLY A 194 -15.60 -16.88 -13.63
CA GLY A 194 -17.01 -16.63 -13.35
C GLY A 194 -17.80 -16.94 -14.62
N GLY A 195 -18.33 -18.16 -14.71
CA GLY A 195 -19.14 -18.66 -15.83
C GLY A 195 -18.88 -20.13 -16.12
N ALA A 196 -19.91 -20.95 -15.91
CA ALA A 196 -19.86 -22.41 -15.86
C ALA A 196 -19.71 -23.10 -17.23
N HIS A 197 -19.11 -24.30 -17.19
CA HIS A 197 -19.07 -25.40 -18.18
C HIS A 197 -18.17 -25.32 -19.43
N GLY A 198 -17.45 -26.43 -19.66
CA GLY A 198 -17.16 -26.95 -21.00
C GLY A 198 -15.70 -27.36 -21.26
N ILE A 199 -15.37 -28.64 -21.02
CA ILE A 199 -14.33 -29.54 -21.64
C ILE A 199 -12.88 -29.02 -21.90
N SER A 200 -12.60 -27.73 -21.76
CA SER A 200 -11.31 -27.13 -22.09
C SER A 200 -10.29 -27.25 -20.95
N GLY A 201 -10.74 -27.65 -19.76
CA GLY A 201 -9.90 -27.84 -18.57
C GLY A 201 -9.12 -29.16 -18.54
N ILE A 202 -9.40 -30.10 -19.44
CA ILE A 202 -8.71 -31.41 -19.48
C ILE A 202 -7.84 -31.55 -20.74
N LEU A 203 -8.11 -30.80 -21.81
CA LEU A 203 -7.27 -30.79 -23.03
C LEU A 203 -6.11 -29.78 -22.98
N TYR A 204 -6.15 -28.78 -22.08
CA TYR A 204 -5.06 -27.79 -21.96
C TYR A 204 -3.88 -28.26 -21.10
N MET A 205 -4.05 -29.34 -20.33
CA MET A 205 -3.01 -29.94 -19.48
C MET A 205 -2.14 -30.98 -20.21
N LEU A 206 -2.34 -31.21 -21.52
CA LEU A 206 -1.68 -32.33 -22.22
C LEU A 206 -0.82 -32.01 -23.44
N LEU A 207 -0.55 -30.75 -23.83
CA LEU A 207 0.39 -30.50 -24.93
C LEU A 207 1.40 -29.37 -24.62
N LEU A 208 2.50 -29.79 -24.00
CA LEU A 208 3.84 -29.21 -24.05
C LEU A 208 4.18 -28.60 -25.42
N VAL A 209 4.29 -27.27 -25.57
CA VAL A 209 5.05 -26.70 -26.70
C VAL A 209 5.61 -25.31 -26.39
N THR A 210 6.83 -25.25 -25.87
CA THR A 210 7.65 -24.03 -25.75
C THR A 210 8.16 -23.50 -27.09
N SER A 211 8.02 -24.26 -28.19
CA SER A 211 8.43 -23.84 -29.55
C SER A 211 7.35 -23.06 -30.34
N ALA A 212 6.05 -23.20 -30.03
CA ALA A 212 4.99 -22.48 -30.74
C ALA A 212 4.94 -20.97 -30.36
N ILE A 213 5.37 -20.64 -29.14
CA ILE A 213 5.40 -19.26 -28.62
C ILE A 213 6.47 -18.43 -29.36
N LEU A 214 7.64 -19.03 -29.64
CA LEU A 214 8.71 -18.39 -30.40
C LEU A 214 8.32 -18.21 -31.88
N GLN A 215 7.65 -19.19 -32.48
CA GLN A 215 7.20 -19.13 -33.88
C GLN A 215 6.13 -18.03 -34.08
N SER A 216 5.18 -17.90 -33.15
CA SER A 216 4.11 -16.89 -33.21
C SER A 216 4.65 -15.45 -33.08
N GLY A 217 5.64 -15.24 -32.19
CA GLY A 217 6.30 -13.93 -32.04
C GLY A 217 7.10 -13.51 -33.27
N CYS A 218 7.75 -14.47 -33.95
CA CYS A 218 8.46 -14.20 -35.21
C CYS A 218 7.51 -13.90 -36.37
N ASN A 219 6.39 -14.62 -36.48
CA ASN A 219 5.43 -14.46 -37.58
C ASN A 219 4.72 -13.09 -37.55
N LEU A 220 4.37 -12.59 -36.36
CA LEU A 220 3.71 -11.29 -36.19
C LEU A 220 4.66 -10.12 -36.49
N ALA A 221 5.93 -10.21 -36.05
CA ALA A 221 6.96 -9.22 -36.38
C ALA A 221 7.22 -9.14 -37.90
N HIS A 222 7.10 -10.27 -38.59
CA HIS A 222 7.26 -10.36 -40.04
C HIS A 222 6.05 -9.82 -40.82
N GLN A 223 4.82 -10.08 -40.36
CA GLN A 223 3.59 -9.56 -40.98
C GLN A 223 3.47 -8.03 -40.87
N GLU A 224 3.88 -7.46 -39.73
CA GLU A 224 3.76 -6.02 -39.45
C GLU A 224 5.03 -5.21 -39.83
N LYS A 225 6.05 -5.87 -40.42
CA LYS A 225 7.35 -5.27 -40.83
C LYS A 225 8.04 -4.47 -39.71
N ILE A 226 7.94 -4.94 -38.47
CA ILE A 226 8.53 -4.28 -37.30
C ILE A 226 9.96 -4.79 -37.09
N LYS A 227 10.93 -3.87 -36.93
CA LYS A 227 12.38 -4.14 -36.93
C LYS A 227 12.95 -4.79 -35.65
N VAL A 228 12.12 -5.35 -34.76
CA VAL A 228 12.55 -5.88 -33.45
C VAL A 228 12.01 -7.30 -33.25
N PRO A 229 12.76 -8.24 -32.63
CA PRO A 229 12.53 -9.68 -32.86
C PRO A 229 11.31 -10.30 -32.15
N LEU A 230 10.72 -9.69 -31.11
CA LEU A 230 9.59 -10.27 -30.34
C LEU A 230 8.70 -9.19 -29.69
N MET A 231 7.39 -9.47 -29.54
CA MET A 231 6.34 -8.60 -28.96
C MET A 231 5.34 -9.44 -28.13
N TYR A 232 4.94 -9.01 -26.91
CA TYR A 232 3.87 -9.68 -26.11
C TYR A 232 3.07 -8.74 -25.17
N ARG A 233 1.83 -9.17 -24.81
CA ARG A 233 0.72 -8.39 -24.23
C ARG A 233 0.18 -8.95 -22.87
N TRP A 234 -0.42 -8.00 -22.13
CA TRP A 234 -1.20 -8.01 -20.89
C TRP A 234 -2.26 -9.10 -20.59
N TYR A 235 -2.19 -9.69 -19.38
CA TYR A 235 -3.21 -9.86 -18.31
C TYR A 235 -2.68 -10.58 -17.02
N GLY A 236 -1.43 -10.50 -16.51
CA GLY A 236 -0.10 -10.37 -17.13
C GLY A 236 0.66 -9.01 -17.06
N GLU A 237 0.33 -8.05 -16.19
CA GLU A 237 1.11 -6.78 -16.10
C GLU A 237 2.22 -6.80 -15.07
N TYR A 238 3.19 -5.94 -15.36
CA TYR A 238 4.12 -5.37 -14.41
C TYR A 238 3.55 -4.06 -13.87
N TYR A 239 2.92 -4.13 -12.70
CA TYR A 239 2.33 -2.98 -12.03
C TYR A 239 3.41 -2.04 -11.51
N VAL A 240 3.14 -0.74 -11.61
CA VAL A 240 4.08 0.30 -11.21
C VAL A 240 3.74 0.88 -9.84
N GLY A 241 2.45 1.07 -9.53
CA GLY A 241 1.97 1.81 -8.36
C GLY A 241 2.29 1.20 -6.97
N ALA A 242 1.89 1.90 -5.90
CA ALA A 242 2.26 1.54 -4.53
C ALA A 242 1.55 0.28 -3.99
N ALA A 243 0.31 0.00 -4.43
CA ALA A 243 -0.46 -1.13 -3.91
C ALA A 243 0.06 -2.46 -4.47
N HIS A 244 0.02 -2.60 -5.80
CA HIS A 244 0.30 -3.85 -6.49
C HIS A 244 1.63 -3.89 -7.25
N GLY A 245 2.40 -2.81 -7.18
CA GLY A 245 3.51 -2.57 -8.07
C GLY A 245 4.85 -2.39 -7.40
N ILE A 246 5.85 -2.27 -8.27
CA ILE A 246 7.25 -2.13 -7.90
C ILE A 246 7.55 -0.89 -7.04
N THR A 247 6.74 0.17 -7.11
CA THR A 247 6.88 1.34 -6.23
C THR A 247 6.73 0.97 -4.76
N GLY A 248 5.70 0.19 -4.41
CA GLY A 248 5.47 -0.23 -3.03
C GLY A 248 6.57 -1.15 -2.52
N ILE A 249 6.99 -2.09 -3.38
CA ILE A 249 8.05 -3.06 -3.09
C ILE A 249 9.37 -2.35 -2.78
N LEU A 250 9.81 -1.45 -3.67
CA LEU A 250 11.05 -0.70 -3.48
C LEU A 250 10.98 0.19 -2.24
N TYR A 251 9.83 0.82 -1.98
CA TYR A 251 9.65 1.63 -0.79
C TYR A 251 9.78 0.79 0.48
N THR A 252 9.15 -0.39 0.56
CA THR A 252 9.31 -1.29 1.72
C THR A 252 10.74 -1.79 1.87
N LEU A 253 11.44 -2.08 0.77
CA LEU A 253 12.87 -2.43 0.84
C LEU A 253 13.72 -1.28 1.39
N LEU A 254 13.45 -0.01 1.01
CA LEU A 254 14.14 1.14 1.57
C LEU A 254 13.83 1.36 3.06
N LEU A 255 12.60 1.09 3.51
CA LEU A 255 12.28 1.05 4.95
C LEU A 255 13.10 -0.03 5.69
N ALA A 256 13.45 -1.11 5.00
CA ALA A 256 14.32 -2.18 5.48
C ALA A 256 15.81 -1.98 5.15
N LYS A 257 16.28 -0.77 4.82
CA LYS A 257 17.67 -0.53 4.36
C LYS A 257 18.76 -1.08 5.27
N ASN A 258 18.53 -1.13 6.59
CA ASN A 258 19.49 -1.66 7.56
C ASN A 258 19.72 -3.18 7.42
N TYR A 259 18.88 -3.86 6.63
CA TYR A 259 18.97 -5.28 6.32
C TYR A 259 19.47 -5.54 4.88
N LEU A 260 19.84 -4.48 4.15
CA LEU A 260 20.41 -4.53 2.80
C LEU A 260 21.90 -4.18 2.86
N SER A 261 22.69 -4.80 1.99
CA SER A 261 24.07 -4.39 1.74
C SER A 261 24.12 -3.14 0.86
N GLN A 262 25.21 -2.38 0.95
CA GLN A 262 25.44 -1.24 0.06
C GLN A 262 25.44 -1.66 -1.42
N THR A 263 25.95 -2.86 -1.72
CA THR A 263 25.91 -3.42 -3.07
C THR A 263 24.48 -3.65 -3.56
N GLU A 264 23.58 -4.20 -2.74
CA GLU A 264 22.17 -4.37 -3.14
C GLU A 264 21.48 -3.03 -3.36
N LEU A 265 21.76 -2.03 -2.51
CA LEU A 265 21.23 -0.68 -2.67
C LEU A 265 21.66 -0.06 -4.02
N ASP A 266 22.95 -0.08 -4.34
CA ASP A 266 23.49 0.60 -5.52
C ASP A 266 23.30 -0.19 -6.83
N THR A 267 23.25 -1.52 -6.77
CA THR A 267 23.16 -2.36 -7.99
C THR A 267 21.76 -2.87 -8.30
N LEU A 268 20.87 -2.95 -7.30
CA LEU A 268 19.51 -3.44 -7.49
C LEU A 268 18.47 -2.33 -7.31
N LEU A 269 18.48 -1.62 -6.19
CA LEU A 269 17.41 -0.66 -5.89
C LEU A 269 17.58 0.63 -6.70
N ARG A 270 18.73 1.31 -6.60
CA ARG A 270 18.97 2.61 -7.26
C ARG A 270 18.67 2.56 -8.77
N PRO A 271 19.20 1.62 -9.57
CA PRO A 271 18.93 1.59 -11.00
C PRO A 271 17.46 1.28 -11.34
N THR A 272 16.77 0.54 -10.47
CA THR A 272 15.33 0.26 -10.63
C THR A 272 14.50 1.51 -10.33
N ILE A 273 14.87 2.28 -9.31
CA ILE A 273 14.23 3.56 -8.98
C ILE A 273 14.46 4.59 -10.09
N ASP A 274 15.67 4.65 -10.64
CA ASP A 274 16.02 5.52 -11.78
C ASP A 274 15.18 5.19 -13.01
N TYR A 275 15.00 3.89 -13.29
CA TYR A 275 14.08 3.44 -14.33
C TYR A 275 12.65 3.92 -14.08
N LEU A 276 12.13 3.78 -12.85
CA LEU A 276 10.79 4.27 -12.51
C LEU A 276 10.65 5.79 -12.68
N GLN A 277 11.70 6.54 -12.35
CA GLN A 277 11.73 7.98 -12.56
C GLN A 277 11.65 8.34 -14.06
N GLY A 278 12.26 7.51 -14.92
CA GLY A 278 12.31 7.69 -16.37
C GLY A 278 11.02 7.34 -17.12
N ILE A 279 10.19 6.44 -16.59
CA ILE A 279 8.91 6.05 -17.24
C ILE A 279 7.73 6.99 -16.92
N ARG A 280 7.97 8.10 -16.20
CA ARG A 280 6.93 9.08 -15.89
C ARG A 280 6.35 9.68 -17.16
N TYR A 281 5.05 9.97 -17.14
CA TYR A 281 4.39 10.69 -18.22
C TYR A 281 4.92 12.13 -18.34
N PRO A 282 4.66 12.83 -19.46
CA PRO A 282 4.96 14.26 -19.58
C PRO A 282 4.35 15.13 -18.47
N SER A 283 3.20 14.71 -17.91
CA SER A 283 2.55 15.35 -16.76
C SER A 283 3.30 15.19 -15.43
N LYS A 284 4.36 14.37 -15.40
CA LYS A 284 5.11 13.91 -14.23
C LYS A 284 4.38 12.89 -13.34
N ASN A 285 3.18 12.44 -13.74
CA ASN A 285 2.51 11.32 -13.10
C ASN A 285 3.13 9.97 -13.52
N PHE A 286 2.76 8.90 -12.84
CA PHE A 286 3.25 7.54 -13.09
C PHE A 286 2.21 6.67 -13.78
N PRO A 287 2.63 5.76 -14.68
CA PRO A 287 1.74 4.80 -15.28
C PRO A 287 1.23 3.78 -14.25
N SER A 288 0.07 3.17 -14.50
CA SER A 288 -0.46 2.10 -13.65
C SER A 288 0.34 0.80 -13.76
N SER A 289 0.85 0.54 -14.97
CA SER A 289 1.64 -0.60 -15.39
C SER A 289 2.56 -0.17 -16.54
N LEU A 290 3.64 -0.93 -16.80
CA LEU A 290 4.67 -0.50 -17.78
C LEU A 290 4.18 -0.22 -19.20
N ASN A 291 3.04 -0.81 -19.61
CA ASN A 291 2.48 -0.64 -20.96
C ASN A 291 1.24 0.27 -20.96
N SER A 292 0.97 0.96 -19.87
CA SER A 292 -0.17 1.86 -19.78
C SER A 292 0.20 3.21 -20.38
N ASP A 293 -0.51 3.61 -21.42
CA ASP A 293 -0.43 4.95 -22.01
C ASP A 293 -1.48 5.91 -21.40
N SER A 294 -2.26 5.42 -20.42
CA SER A 294 -3.37 6.16 -19.83
C SER A 294 -2.96 6.92 -18.57
N ASP A 295 -2.66 8.20 -18.74
CA ASP A 295 -2.39 9.13 -17.62
C ASP A 295 -3.68 9.64 -16.97
N ARG A 296 -4.43 8.75 -16.30
CA ARG A 296 -5.68 9.10 -15.63
C ARG A 296 -5.68 8.89 -14.12
N LEU A 297 -4.91 7.94 -13.61
CA LEU A 297 -4.96 7.55 -12.20
C LEU A 297 -4.04 8.43 -11.37
N VAL A 298 -4.62 9.15 -10.41
CA VAL A 298 -3.92 9.95 -9.40
C VAL A 298 -4.36 9.43 -8.04
N HIS A 299 -4.00 8.18 -7.76
CA HIS A 299 -4.41 7.43 -6.58
C HIS A 299 -3.18 6.98 -5.79
N TRP A 300 -3.34 6.63 -4.52
CA TRP A 300 -2.27 5.98 -3.76
C TRP A 300 -1.89 4.65 -4.42
N CYS A 301 -2.88 3.82 -4.77
CA CYS A 301 -2.61 2.51 -5.39
C CYS A 301 -1.88 2.61 -6.75
N HIS A 302 -2.17 3.65 -7.54
CA HIS A 302 -1.59 3.88 -8.87
C HIS A 302 -1.43 5.38 -9.14
N GLY A 303 -0.17 5.84 -9.28
CA GLY A 303 0.17 7.20 -9.66
C GLY A 303 1.05 7.92 -8.63
N ALA A 304 1.17 9.23 -8.82
CA ALA A 304 1.97 10.14 -7.99
C ALA A 304 1.71 10.05 -6.47
N PRO A 305 0.47 9.90 -5.97
CA PRO A 305 0.24 9.86 -4.52
C PRO A 305 0.93 8.70 -3.80
N GLY A 306 1.08 7.55 -4.46
CA GLY A 306 1.84 6.42 -3.91
C GLY A 306 3.35 6.55 -4.12
N ALA A 307 3.76 7.13 -5.26
CA ALA A 307 5.16 7.28 -5.65
C ALA A 307 5.94 8.27 -4.77
N VAL A 308 5.30 9.31 -4.25
CA VAL A 308 5.96 10.32 -3.39
C VAL A 308 6.76 9.69 -2.24
N TYR A 309 6.23 8.63 -1.62
CA TYR A 309 6.89 7.91 -0.53
C TYR A 309 8.20 7.27 -0.95
N LEU A 310 8.21 6.56 -2.08
CA LEU A 310 9.42 5.96 -2.63
C LEU A 310 10.50 7.02 -2.88
N PHE A 311 10.15 8.12 -3.55
CA PHE A 311 11.15 9.12 -3.96
C PHE A 311 11.68 9.95 -2.80
N THR A 312 10.84 10.29 -1.81
CA THR A 312 11.36 10.90 -0.57
C THR A 312 12.27 9.97 0.22
N GLU A 313 11.98 8.67 0.27
CA GLU A 313 12.83 7.71 0.98
C GLU A 313 14.13 7.44 0.20
N ALA A 314 14.06 7.37 -1.13
CA ALA A 314 15.23 7.30 -2.00
C ALA A 314 16.14 8.52 -1.81
N TYR A 315 15.59 9.74 -1.71
CA TYR A 315 16.37 10.94 -1.39
C TYR A 315 17.10 10.79 -0.04
N LYS A 316 16.41 10.35 1.02
CA LYS A 316 17.05 10.14 2.34
C LYS A 316 18.14 9.06 2.33
N VAL A 317 18.02 8.05 1.48
CA VAL A 317 18.98 6.93 1.41
C VAL A 317 20.18 7.26 0.53
N PHE A 318 19.94 7.89 -0.62
CA PHE A 318 20.96 8.07 -1.65
C PHE A 318 21.52 9.50 -1.75
N GLY A 319 20.85 10.48 -1.12
CA GLY A 319 21.28 11.89 -1.12
C GLY A 319 21.17 12.60 -2.47
N ASP A 320 20.41 12.04 -3.43
CA ASP A 320 20.27 12.61 -4.78
C ASP A 320 19.03 13.52 -4.87
N ASP A 321 19.27 14.81 -5.09
CA ASP A 321 18.25 15.86 -5.20
C ASP A 321 17.22 15.59 -6.31
N GLN A 322 17.55 14.79 -7.33
CA GLN A 322 16.58 14.43 -8.38
C GLN A 322 15.41 13.62 -7.83
N TYR A 323 15.65 12.79 -6.81
CA TYR A 323 14.58 12.06 -6.14
C TYR A 323 13.68 13.01 -5.35
N MET A 324 14.25 13.98 -4.64
CA MET A 324 13.46 15.01 -3.98
C MET A 324 12.64 15.83 -4.99
N GLN A 325 13.24 16.25 -6.10
CA GLN A 325 12.51 16.94 -7.17
C GLN A 325 11.36 16.10 -7.72
N THR A 326 11.55 14.79 -7.86
CA THR A 326 10.49 13.87 -8.30
C THR A 326 9.35 13.77 -7.27
N ALA A 327 9.67 13.77 -5.98
CA ALA A 327 8.67 13.81 -4.93
C ALA A 327 7.88 15.15 -4.93
N LEU A 328 8.56 16.27 -5.16
CA LEU A 328 7.90 17.58 -5.31
C LEU A 328 7.00 17.63 -6.55
N ASP A 329 7.45 17.06 -7.68
CA ASP A 329 6.63 16.91 -8.89
C ASP A 329 5.35 16.10 -8.60
N CYS A 330 5.44 15.02 -7.81
CA CYS A 330 4.25 14.29 -7.35
C CYS A 330 3.27 15.21 -6.61
N GLY A 331 3.77 16.05 -5.71
CA GLY A 331 2.96 17.05 -5.02
C GLY A 331 2.25 18.01 -5.97
N GLU A 332 2.89 18.45 -7.05
CA GLU A 332 2.26 19.30 -8.06
C GLU A 332 1.22 18.55 -8.90
N VAL A 333 1.44 17.27 -9.23
CA VAL A 333 0.42 16.42 -9.88
C VAL A 333 -0.82 16.30 -9.00
N VAL A 334 -0.64 15.96 -7.72
CA VAL A 334 -1.75 15.79 -6.76
C VAL A 334 -2.46 17.12 -6.53
N TRP A 335 -1.76 18.24 -6.49
CA TRP A 335 -2.39 19.54 -6.33
C TRP A 335 -3.32 19.89 -7.50
N LYS A 336 -2.91 19.57 -8.73
CA LYS A 336 -3.70 19.87 -9.93
C LYS A 336 -4.84 18.89 -10.19
N ARG A 337 -4.70 17.63 -9.78
CA ARG A 337 -5.56 16.51 -10.23
C ARG A 337 -6.05 15.58 -9.11
N GLY A 338 -5.71 15.86 -7.86
CA GLY A 338 -5.92 14.95 -6.73
C GLY A 338 -7.30 15.05 -6.05
N LEU A 339 -8.15 16.00 -6.45
CA LEU A 339 -9.56 16.04 -6.05
C LEU A 339 -10.36 15.11 -6.96
N LEU A 340 -10.61 13.88 -6.49
CA LEU A 340 -11.12 12.80 -7.33
C LEU A 340 -12.66 12.76 -7.33
N ALA A 341 -13.26 12.76 -8.53
CA ALA A 341 -14.69 12.49 -8.70
C ALA A 341 -15.10 11.09 -8.19
N LYS A 342 -14.14 10.15 -8.14
CA LYS A 342 -14.37 8.79 -7.62
C LYS A 342 -14.82 8.80 -6.15
N GLY A 343 -14.33 9.73 -5.35
CA GLY A 343 -14.75 9.89 -3.96
C GLY A 343 -13.62 10.30 -3.02
N TYR A 344 -13.85 10.08 -1.73
CA TYR A 344 -13.06 10.67 -0.65
C TYR A 344 -12.11 9.68 0.04
N SER A 345 -12.14 8.40 -0.31
CA SER A 345 -11.44 7.30 0.38
C SER A 345 -9.91 7.39 0.42
N ILE A 346 -9.28 6.46 1.13
CA ILE A 346 -7.81 6.41 1.32
C ILE A 346 -7.08 5.79 0.12
N CYS A 347 -7.58 4.69 -0.46
CA CYS A 347 -6.84 4.01 -1.53
C CYS A 347 -6.78 4.83 -2.83
N HIS A 348 -7.89 5.49 -3.16
CA HIS A 348 -8.10 6.16 -4.44
C HIS A 348 -9.15 7.28 -4.32
N GLY A 349 -9.02 8.08 -3.27
CA GLY A 349 -9.89 9.21 -2.97
C GLY A 349 -9.12 10.41 -2.43
N VAL A 350 -9.87 11.49 -2.15
CA VAL A 350 -9.31 12.77 -1.70
C VAL A 350 -8.52 12.65 -0.39
N SER A 351 -9.01 11.91 0.61
CA SER A 351 -8.31 11.77 1.90
C SER A 351 -6.97 11.07 1.76
N GLY A 352 -6.88 10.03 0.92
CA GLY A 352 -5.63 9.35 0.61
C GLY A 352 -4.62 10.26 -0.09
N ASN A 353 -5.09 11.04 -1.06
CA ASN A 353 -4.25 11.99 -1.78
C ASN A 353 -3.72 13.11 -0.87
N ALA A 354 -4.48 13.53 0.14
CA ALA A 354 -4.06 14.55 1.10
C ALA A 354 -2.78 14.16 1.87
N TYR A 355 -2.57 12.86 2.12
CA TYR A 355 -1.35 12.37 2.77
C TYR A 355 -0.08 12.62 1.95
N THR A 356 -0.19 12.83 0.63
CA THR A 356 0.96 13.28 -0.19
C THR A 356 1.53 14.58 0.37
N PHE A 357 0.66 15.51 0.75
CA PHE A 357 1.06 16.81 1.26
C PHE A 357 1.51 16.75 2.71
N LEU A 358 0.86 15.94 3.56
CA LEU A 358 1.34 15.72 4.93
C LEU A 358 2.75 15.14 4.93
N HIS A 359 3.01 14.16 4.06
CA HIS A 359 4.32 13.55 3.90
C HIS A 359 5.37 14.55 3.39
N LEU A 360 5.05 15.32 2.35
CA LEU A 360 5.97 16.35 1.84
C LEU A 360 6.24 17.44 2.88
N TYR A 361 5.23 17.87 3.65
CA TYR A 361 5.40 18.80 4.76
C TYR A 361 6.38 18.25 5.81
N GLN A 362 6.22 16.99 6.22
CA GLN A 362 7.11 16.36 7.21
C GLN A 362 8.56 16.25 6.72
N VAL A 363 8.78 16.02 5.43
CA VAL A 363 10.13 15.87 4.87
C VAL A 363 10.80 17.23 4.60
N THR A 364 10.03 18.23 4.16
CA THR A 364 10.59 19.53 3.71
C THR A 364 10.50 20.64 4.76
N GLY A 365 9.55 20.56 5.68
CA GLY A 365 9.18 21.68 6.56
C GLY A 365 8.41 22.80 5.87
N ASP A 366 8.13 22.72 4.56
CA ASP A 366 7.45 23.79 3.82
C ASP A 366 5.94 23.82 4.11
N LEU A 367 5.49 24.92 4.73
CA LEU A 367 4.09 25.18 5.07
C LEU A 367 3.15 25.17 3.87
N LYS A 368 3.65 25.39 2.65
CA LYS A 368 2.85 25.24 1.42
C LYS A 368 2.20 23.86 1.37
N HIS A 369 2.93 22.81 1.75
CA HIS A 369 2.39 21.46 1.75
C HIS A 369 1.35 21.27 2.86
N LEU A 370 1.59 21.78 4.07
CA LEU A 370 0.57 21.74 5.13
C LEU A 370 -0.71 22.46 4.72
N HIS A 371 -0.60 23.63 4.08
CA HIS A 371 -1.74 24.37 3.55
C HIS A 371 -2.52 23.52 2.53
N ARG A 372 -1.84 22.85 1.58
CA ARG A 372 -2.50 21.97 0.60
C ARG A 372 -3.21 20.79 1.26
N ALA A 373 -2.64 20.19 2.31
CA ALA A 373 -3.31 19.15 3.10
C ALA A 373 -4.60 19.69 3.75
N CYS A 374 -4.56 20.92 4.31
CA CYS A 374 -5.74 21.58 4.86
C CYS A 374 -6.81 21.85 3.80
N GLN A 375 -6.45 22.25 2.58
CA GLN A 375 -7.43 22.43 1.49
C GLN A 375 -8.14 21.12 1.12
N PHE A 376 -7.41 19.99 1.16
CA PHE A 376 -8.02 18.68 0.93
C PHE A 376 -8.91 18.25 2.10
N ALA A 377 -8.57 18.62 3.34
CA ALA A 377 -9.46 18.44 4.49
C ALA A 377 -10.74 19.27 4.39
N ASP A 378 -10.64 20.52 3.93
CA ASP A 378 -11.81 21.37 3.69
C ASP A 378 -12.76 20.72 2.67
N TRP A 379 -12.21 20.17 1.58
CA TRP A 379 -12.99 19.40 0.61
C TRP A 379 -13.72 18.22 1.26
N CYS A 380 -13.06 17.50 2.17
CA CYS A 380 -13.67 16.37 2.91
C CYS A 380 -14.83 16.78 3.82
N PHE A 381 -14.99 18.05 4.20
CA PHE A 381 -16.15 18.52 4.98
C PHE A 381 -17.47 18.38 4.21
N THR A 382 -17.38 18.30 2.88
CA THR A 382 -18.51 18.08 1.98
C THR A 382 -18.72 16.61 1.61
N TYR A 383 -18.19 15.67 2.42
CA TYR A 383 -18.29 14.23 2.18
C TYR A 383 -19.68 13.81 1.67
N GLY A 384 -19.69 13.08 0.54
CA GLY A 384 -20.90 12.62 -0.13
C GLY A 384 -21.46 13.57 -1.20
N LYS A 385 -21.09 14.86 -1.23
CA LYS A 385 -21.66 15.83 -2.18
C LYS A 385 -21.08 15.72 -3.60
N HIS A 386 -19.80 15.36 -3.73
CA HIS A 386 -19.09 15.43 -5.03
C HIS A 386 -18.67 14.06 -5.57
N GLN A 387 -18.98 12.97 -4.88
CA GLN A 387 -18.62 11.62 -5.35
C GLN A 387 -19.61 11.12 -6.40
N THR A 388 -19.10 10.51 -7.47
CA THR A 388 -19.92 9.94 -8.55
C THR A 388 -20.31 8.48 -8.30
N GLN A 389 -19.68 7.82 -7.32
CA GLN A 389 -19.83 6.39 -7.06
C GLN A 389 -19.95 6.14 -5.55
N ILE A 390 -20.69 5.09 -5.19
CA ILE A 390 -20.70 4.55 -3.83
C ILE A 390 -19.57 3.50 -3.77
N PRO A 391 -18.70 3.52 -2.74
CA PRO A 391 -17.65 2.51 -2.59
C PRO A 391 -18.23 1.10 -2.42
N ASP A 392 -17.52 0.08 -2.87
CA ASP A 392 -17.94 -1.33 -2.70
C ASP A 392 -18.05 -1.72 -1.22
N ARG A 393 -17.18 -1.14 -0.38
CA ARG A 393 -17.22 -1.27 1.09
C ARG A 393 -17.35 0.11 1.75
N PRO A 394 -18.56 0.68 1.84
CA PRO A 394 -18.78 2.07 2.27
C PRO A 394 -18.32 2.42 3.68
N LEU A 395 -18.21 1.44 4.57
CA LEU A 395 -17.77 1.63 5.97
C LEU A 395 -16.27 1.41 6.15
N SER A 396 -15.57 0.87 5.16
CA SER A 396 -14.19 0.42 5.30
C SER A 396 -13.18 1.55 5.44
N LEU A 397 -11.97 1.19 5.90
CA LEU A 397 -10.85 2.11 6.02
C LEU A 397 -10.32 2.55 4.65
N PHE A 398 -10.12 1.64 3.69
CA PHE A 398 -9.46 2.00 2.43
C PHE A 398 -10.41 2.51 1.33
N GLU A 399 -11.68 2.16 1.39
CA GLU A 399 -12.67 2.54 0.37
C GLU A 399 -13.79 3.43 0.92
N GLY A 400 -14.05 3.35 2.21
CA GLY A 400 -15.23 3.92 2.84
C GLY A 400 -14.98 5.17 3.70
N ILE A 401 -16.00 5.49 4.49
CA ILE A 401 -16.04 6.65 5.38
C ILE A 401 -14.99 6.56 6.51
N ALA A 402 -14.62 5.36 6.96
CA ALA A 402 -13.64 5.20 8.03
C ALA A 402 -12.27 5.77 7.65
N GLY A 403 -11.88 5.68 6.38
CA GLY A 403 -10.65 6.31 5.87
C GLY A 403 -10.68 7.83 5.92
N VAL A 404 -11.82 8.43 5.59
CA VAL A 404 -12.00 9.89 5.65
C VAL A 404 -11.92 10.37 7.09
N ILE A 405 -12.57 9.66 8.01
CA ILE A 405 -12.51 9.94 9.45
C ILE A 405 -11.09 9.79 9.96
N TYR A 406 -10.37 8.73 9.56
CA TYR A 406 -8.98 8.49 9.92
C TYR A 406 -8.11 9.69 9.57
N PHE A 407 -8.17 10.16 8.31
CA PHE A 407 -7.46 11.35 7.87
C PHE A 407 -7.81 12.62 8.67
N LEU A 408 -9.10 12.88 8.92
CA LEU A 408 -9.53 14.08 9.67
C LEU A 408 -9.09 14.05 11.14
N PHE A 409 -8.94 12.88 11.76
CA PHE A 409 -8.30 12.79 13.08
C PHE A 409 -6.79 12.95 13.00
N ASP A 410 -6.15 12.39 11.98
CA ASP A 410 -4.70 12.34 11.89
C ASP A 410 -4.07 13.70 11.51
N ILE A 411 -4.71 14.47 10.62
CA ILE A 411 -4.24 15.81 10.20
C ILE A 411 -4.14 16.82 11.36
N GLN A 412 -4.85 16.58 12.47
CA GLN A 412 -4.82 17.46 13.64
C GLN A 412 -3.43 17.51 14.31
N GLU A 413 -2.62 16.46 14.11
CA GLU A 413 -1.22 16.42 14.53
C GLU A 413 -0.32 16.14 13.32
N PRO A 414 -0.10 17.12 12.41
CA PRO A 414 0.46 16.87 11.08
C PRO A 414 1.89 16.32 11.11
N ASN A 415 2.68 16.61 12.16
CA ASN A 415 4.03 16.07 12.34
C ASN A 415 4.04 14.57 12.72
N LYS A 416 2.92 14.02 13.16
CA LYS A 416 2.74 12.62 13.56
C LYS A 416 1.81 11.86 12.63
N ALA A 417 1.30 12.50 11.57
CA ALA A 417 0.34 11.89 10.68
C ALA A 417 1.01 10.84 9.79
N GLN A 418 0.34 9.72 9.55
CA GLN A 418 0.89 8.57 8.83
C GLN A 418 -0.17 7.96 7.92
N PHE A 419 0.19 7.69 6.67
CA PHE A 419 -0.68 6.94 5.77
C PHE A 419 -0.89 5.53 6.35
N PRO A 420 -2.13 5.14 6.67
CA PRO A 420 -2.39 3.92 7.43
C PRO A 420 -1.93 2.69 6.64
N GLY A 421 -1.11 1.84 7.27
CA GLY A 421 -0.66 0.58 6.66
C GLY A 421 0.27 0.72 5.46
N TYR A 422 0.93 1.88 5.30
CA TYR A 422 1.94 2.09 4.26
C TYR A 422 3.16 2.85 4.78
N SER A 423 2.99 4.02 5.41
CA SER A 423 4.12 4.73 6.03
C SER A 423 4.45 4.15 7.39
N LEU A 424 5.74 3.96 7.69
CA LEU A 424 6.20 3.54 9.01
C LEU A 424 6.64 4.71 9.84
#